data_AF-A0A095ZGR2-F1
#
_entry.id   AF-A0A095ZGR2-F1
#
_cell.length_a   1.000
_cell.length_b   1.000
_cell.length_c   1.000
_cell.angle_alpha   90.00
_cell.angle_beta   90.00
_cell.angle_gamma   90.00
#
_symmetry.space_group_name_H-M   'P 1'
#
loop_
_entity.id
_entity.type
_entity.pdbx_description
1 polymer ?
#
loop_
_entity_poly.entity_id
_entity_poly.type
_entity_poly.pdbx_seq_one_letter_code
_entity_poly.pdbx_strand_id
1 'polypeptide(L)'
;MNWSTKKLKGALWRAGVNGCGVFGIKPPFFDKFQACCELHDAMYDLGGDGKDRFRADKRLLIDMVERSTGSWLMAWCFIYYLSVRMFGWLFFNYKG
;
A
#
# COMPACT_ATOMS: atom_id res chain seq x y z
N MET A 1 16.29 -9.39 -32.21
CA MET A 1 15.11 -9.62 -31.34
C MET A 1 15.24 -8.73 -30.11
N ASN A 2 14.52 -7.61 -30.07
CA ASN A 2 14.48 -6.72 -28.91
C ASN A 2 13.55 -7.33 -27.85
N TRP A 3 14.10 -7.89 -26.79
CA TRP A 3 13.35 -8.31 -25.62
C TRP A 3 12.87 -7.07 -24.87
N SER A 4 11.69 -6.58 -25.24
CA SER A 4 10.94 -5.64 -24.40
C SER A 4 10.54 -6.39 -23.13
N THR A 5 11.31 -6.19 -22.05
CA THR A 5 10.99 -6.63 -20.70
C THR A 5 9.67 -5.99 -20.31
N LYS A 6 8.56 -6.70 -20.55
CA LYS A 6 7.23 -6.27 -20.12
C LYS A 6 7.25 -6.22 -18.59
N LYS A 7 7.51 -5.03 -18.04
CA LYS A 7 7.36 -4.73 -16.61
C LYS A 7 5.94 -5.15 -16.22
N LEU A 8 5.81 -6.21 -15.43
CA LEU A 8 4.53 -6.73 -14.99
C LEU A 8 3.95 -5.74 -13.99
N LYS A 9 3.12 -4.81 -14.45
CA LYS A 9 2.43 -3.89 -13.53
C LYS A 9 1.17 -4.56 -13.02
N GLY A 10 0.78 -4.26 -11.78
CA GLY A 10 -0.56 -4.58 -11.30
C GLY A 10 -1.62 -4.03 -12.27
N ALA A 11 -2.73 -4.75 -12.43
CA ALA A 11 -3.74 -4.44 -13.45
C ALA A 11 -4.35 -3.04 -13.32
N LEU A 12 -4.30 -2.44 -12.12
CA LEU A 12 -4.81 -1.10 -11.79
C LEU A 12 -3.70 -0.14 -11.35
N TRP A 13 -2.43 -0.47 -11.58
CA TRP A 13 -1.31 0.38 -11.23
C TRP A 13 -1.40 1.74 -11.94
N ARG A 14 -1.20 2.81 -11.18
CA ARG A 14 -1.02 4.18 -11.69
C ARG A 14 0.14 4.82 -10.94
N ALA A 15 0.93 5.62 -11.64
CA ALA A 15 1.97 6.42 -11.01
C ALA A 15 1.32 7.51 -10.14
N GLY A 16 1.86 7.72 -8.95
CA GLY A 16 1.44 8.78 -8.03
C GLY A 16 1.04 8.27 -6.65
N VAL A 17 0.87 9.23 -5.74
CA VAL A 17 0.48 9.01 -4.35
C VAL A 17 -0.96 9.48 -4.16
N ASN A 18 -1.85 8.58 -3.75
CA ASN A 18 -3.26 8.86 -3.52
C ASN A 18 -3.62 8.92 -2.02
N GLY A 19 -2.66 8.60 -1.15
CA GLY A 19 -2.85 8.57 0.30
C GLY A 19 -3.70 7.37 0.72
N CYS A 20 -4.43 7.47 1.83
CA CYS A 20 -5.22 6.33 2.33
C CYS A 20 -6.46 5.99 1.48
N GLY A 21 -6.68 6.69 0.36
CA GLY A 21 -7.87 6.57 -0.46
C GLY A 21 -7.67 5.72 -1.71
N VAL A 22 -8.62 4.82 -1.96
CA VAL A 22 -8.71 4.07 -3.22
C VAL A 22 -10.00 4.50 -3.92
N PHE A 23 -9.89 4.95 -5.18
CA PHE A 23 -11.03 5.46 -5.97
C PHE A 23 -11.84 6.58 -5.30
N GLY A 24 -11.20 7.46 -4.53
CA GLY A 24 -11.87 8.59 -3.87
C GLY A 24 -12.62 8.24 -2.59
N ILE A 25 -12.60 6.96 -2.16
CA ILE A 25 -13.15 6.54 -0.87
C ILE A 25 -12.09 6.75 0.20
N LYS A 26 -12.37 7.62 1.17
CA LYS A 26 -11.48 7.87 2.33
C LYS A 26 -11.91 6.97 3.50
N PRO A 27 -11.01 6.13 4.05
CA PRO A 27 -11.32 5.35 5.23
C PRO A 27 -11.46 6.25 6.47
N PRO A 28 -12.16 5.80 7.52
CA PRO A 28 -12.16 6.50 8.80
C PRO A 28 -10.73 6.67 9.32
N PHE A 29 -10.47 7.81 9.98
CA PHE A 29 -9.15 8.24 10.46
C PHE A 29 -8.10 8.52 9.37
N PHE A 30 -8.53 8.84 8.14
CA PHE A 30 -7.59 9.15 7.04
C PHE A 30 -6.58 10.23 7.40
N ASP A 31 -6.98 11.30 8.10
CA ASP A 31 -6.08 12.39 8.51
C ASP A 31 -4.90 11.91 9.38
N LYS A 32 -5.13 10.90 10.22
CA LYS A 32 -4.10 10.37 11.14
C LYS A 32 -3.10 9.48 10.41
N PHE A 33 -3.56 8.73 9.43
CA PHE A 33 -2.77 7.73 8.70
C PHE A 33 -2.31 8.20 7.32
N GLN A 34 -2.69 9.41 6.90
CA GLN A 34 -2.40 9.99 5.59
C GLN A 34 -0.92 9.80 5.22
N ALA A 35 0.00 10.26 6.06
CA ALA A 35 1.44 10.12 5.80
C ALA A 35 1.93 8.65 5.74
N CYS A 36 1.30 7.73 6.49
CA CYS A 36 1.64 6.30 6.44
C CYS A 36 1.22 5.70 5.08
N CYS A 37 0.03 6.05 4.61
CA CYS A 37 -0.48 5.60 3.31
C CYS A 37 0.29 6.24 2.16
N GLU A 38 0.71 7.51 2.28
CA GLU A 38 1.58 8.15 1.27
C GLU A 38 2.92 7.45 1.13
N LEU A 39 3.52 7.03 2.26
CA LEU A 39 4.75 6.24 2.25
C LEU A 39 4.52 4.85 1.62
N HIS A 40 3.39 4.22 1.91
CA HIS A 40 3.01 2.93 1.32
C HIS A 40 2.82 3.02 -0.20
N ASP A 41 2.11 4.03 -0.68
CA ASP A 41 1.96 4.34 -2.10
C ASP A 41 3.32 4.58 -2.77
N ALA A 42 4.21 5.35 -2.14
CA ALA A 42 5.55 5.60 -2.65
C ALA A 42 6.37 4.31 -2.76
N MET A 43 6.24 3.38 -1.81
CA MET A 43 6.86 2.06 -1.88
C MET A 43 6.24 1.19 -3.00
N TYR A 44 4.94 1.29 -3.21
CA TYR A 44 4.22 0.59 -4.29
C TYR A 44 4.62 1.11 -5.68
N ASP A 45 4.86 2.42 -5.81
CA ASP A 45 5.33 3.06 -7.03
C ASP A 45 6.81 2.75 -7.30
N LEU A 46 7.65 2.79 -6.25
CA LEU A 46 9.03 2.33 -6.31
C LEU A 46 9.09 0.89 -6.85
N GLY A 47 8.16 0.03 -6.42
CA GLY A 47 8.00 -1.30 -6.97
C GLY A 47 9.11 -2.28 -6.58
N GLY A 48 9.05 -3.48 -7.13
CA GLY A 48 9.98 -4.56 -6.80
C GLY A 48 9.36 -5.94 -7.05
N ASP A 49 9.65 -6.90 -6.18
CA ASP A 49 9.06 -8.23 -6.23
C ASP A 49 7.90 -8.41 -5.22
N GLY A 50 7.40 -9.64 -5.10
CA GLY A 50 6.37 -9.97 -4.11
C GLY A 50 6.81 -9.81 -2.65
N LYS A 51 8.12 -9.91 -2.35
CA LYS A 51 8.68 -9.68 -1.02
C LYS A 51 8.74 -8.19 -0.70
N ASP A 52 9.08 -7.35 -1.67
CA ASP A 52 9.06 -5.90 -1.50
C ASP A 52 7.64 -5.40 -1.26
N ARG A 53 6.64 -5.94 -1.97
CA ARG A 53 5.22 -5.67 -1.67
C ARG A 53 4.87 -6.05 -0.23
N PHE A 54 5.26 -7.25 0.21
CA PHE A 54 5.00 -7.70 1.58
C PHE A 54 5.69 -6.81 2.62
N ARG A 55 6.91 -6.35 2.34
CA ARG A 55 7.64 -5.42 3.20
C ARG A 55 6.93 -4.07 3.27
N ALA A 56 6.44 -3.55 2.15
CA ALA A 56 5.65 -2.32 2.11
C ALA A 56 4.38 -2.44 2.94
N ASP A 57 3.60 -3.52 2.76
CA ASP A 57 2.37 -3.78 3.51
C ASP A 57 2.65 -3.90 5.03
N LYS A 58 3.71 -4.62 5.41
CA LYS A 58 4.11 -4.77 6.82
C LYS A 58 4.54 -3.44 7.43
N ARG A 59 5.27 -2.62 6.66
CA ARG A 59 5.71 -1.30 7.11
C ARG A 59 4.53 -0.38 7.41
N LEU A 60 3.52 -0.38 6.52
CA LEU A 60 2.26 0.33 6.74
C LEU A 60 1.60 -0.07 8.07
N LEU A 61 1.48 -1.37 8.34
CA LEU A 61 0.89 -1.85 9.60
C LEU A 61 1.66 -1.34 10.82
N ILE A 62 2.99 -1.41 10.80
CA ILE A 62 3.84 -0.95 11.91
C ILE A 62 3.64 0.55 12.13
N ASP A 63 3.74 1.37 11.08
CA ASP A 63 3.62 2.82 11.19
C ASP A 63 2.21 3.25 11.67
N MET A 64 1.15 2.54 11.25
CA MET A 64 -0.21 2.79 11.73
C MET A 64 -0.40 2.37 13.19
N VAL A 65 0.17 1.24 13.61
CA VAL A 65 0.09 0.75 15.00
C VAL A 65 0.87 1.68 15.95
N GLU A 66 2.06 2.15 15.58
CA GLU A 66 2.84 3.11 16.36
C GLU A 66 2.08 4.42 16.62
N ARG A 67 1.26 4.85 15.65
CA ARG A 67 0.40 6.04 15.78
C ARG A 67 -0.94 5.78 16.45
N SER A 68 -1.24 4.53 16.80
CA SER A 68 -2.51 4.12 17.41
C SER A 68 -2.36 4.00 18.92
N THR A 69 -3.21 4.69 19.68
CA THR A 69 -3.14 4.76 21.14
C THR A 69 -4.22 3.91 21.85
N GLY A 70 -4.94 3.06 21.11
CA GLY A 70 -6.02 2.23 21.67
C GLY A 70 -6.32 0.97 20.87
N SER A 71 -6.82 -0.07 21.55
CA SER A 71 -7.06 -1.40 21.00
C SER A 71 -8.03 -1.41 19.81
N TRP A 72 -9.01 -0.50 19.80
CA TRP A 72 -9.95 -0.34 18.68
C TRP A 72 -9.26 0.17 17.41
N LEU A 73 -8.38 1.16 17.54
CA LEU A 73 -7.57 1.68 16.42
C LEU A 73 -6.61 0.62 15.91
N MET A 74 -6.01 -0.18 16.80
CA MET A 74 -5.16 -1.30 16.39
C MET A 74 -5.91 -2.35 15.58
N ALA A 75 -7.14 -2.70 15.97
CA ALA A 75 -7.98 -3.61 15.20
C ALA A 75 -8.28 -3.04 13.80
N TRP A 76 -8.55 -1.74 13.71
CA TRP A 76 -8.73 -1.05 12.43
C TRP A 76 -7.47 -1.12 11.55
N CYS A 77 -6.28 -0.89 12.12
CA CYS A 77 -5.00 -0.99 11.40
C CYS A 77 -4.80 -2.40 10.83
N PHE A 78 -5.19 -3.43 11.58
CA PHE A 78 -5.08 -4.81 11.13
C PHE A 78 -6.04 -5.14 9.98
N ILE A 79 -7.29 -4.65 10.04
CA ILE A 79 -8.26 -4.77 8.94
C ILE A 79 -7.70 -4.08 7.68
N TYR A 80 -7.18 -2.86 7.82
CA TYR A 80 -6.60 -2.11 6.72
C TYR A 80 -5.41 -2.86 6.08
N TYR A 81 -4.53 -3.41 6.90
CA TYR A 81 -3.42 -4.26 6.46
C TYR A 81 -3.90 -5.51 5.68
N LEU A 82 -4.93 -6.20 6.15
CA LEU A 82 -5.48 -7.36 5.44
C LEU A 82 -6.07 -6.95 4.08
N SER A 83 -6.77 -5.82 4.01
CA SER A 83 -7.30 -5.28 2.75
C SER A 83 -6.19 -5.01 1.73
N VAL A 84 -5.12 -4.30 2.10
CA VAL A 84 -3.99 -4.06 1.18
C VAL A 84 -3.27 -5.36 0.81
N ARG A 85 -3.20 -6.34 1.71
CA ARG A 85 -2.57 -7.63 1.41
C ARG A 85 -3.34 -8.44 0.38
N MET A 86 -4.68 -8.40 0.45
CA MET A 86 -5.61 -9.09 -0.46
C MET A 86 -5.74 -8.40 -1.82
N PHE A 87 -5.77 -7.07 -1.86
CA PHE A 87 -6.07 -6.31 -3.09
C PHE A 87 -4.92 -5.47 -3.64
N GLY A 88 -3.90 -5.17 -2.84
CA GLY A 88 -2.79 -4.28 -3.22
C GLY A 88 -1.91 -4.79 -4.36
N TRP A 89 -1.92 -6.09 -4.65
CA TRP A 89 -1.22 -6.63 -5.83
C TRP A 89 -1.73 -6.03 -7.15
N LEU A 90 -2.98 -5.55 -7.20
CA LEU A 90 -3.53 -4.85 -8.36
C LEU A 90 -2.88 -3.49 -8.60
N PHE A 91 -2.28 -2.89 -7.57
CA PHE A 91 -1.74 -1.53 -7.58
C PHE A 91 -0.22 -1.48 -7.41
N PHE A 92 0.47 -2.62 -7.33
CA PHE A 92 1.91 -2.68 -7.12
C PHE A 92 2.69 -2.68 -8.45
N ASN A 93 3.82 -1.96 -8.49
CA ASN A 93 4.70 -1.92 -9.65
C ASN A 93 5.67 -3.11 -9.64
N TYR A 94 5.30 -4.27 -10.20
CA TYR A 94 6.27 -5.37 -10.24
C TYR A 94 7.39 -5.09 -11.25
N LYS A 95 8.61 -5.12 -10.71
CA LYS A 95 9.85 -5.03 -11.46
C LYS A 95 10.45 -6.44 -11.42
N GLY A 96 10.11 -7.23 -12.44
CA GLY A 96 10.70 -8.54 -12.66
C GLY A 96 12.17 -8.45 -13.04
#